data_AF-E0I736-F1
#
_entry.id   AF-E0I736-F1
#
_cell.length_a   1.000
_cell.length_b   1.000
_cell.length_c   1.000
_cell.angle_alpha   90.00
_cell.angle_beta   90.00
_cell.angle_gamma   90.00
#
_symmetry.space_group_name_H-M   'P 1'
#
loop_
_entity.id
_entity.type
_entity.pdbx_description
1 polymer ?
#
loop_
_entity_poly.entity_id
_entity_poly.type
_entity_poly.pdbx_seq_one_letter_code
_entity_poly.pdbx_strand_id
1 'polypeptide(L)'
;MTLRTKGLAFGISAALLLTAIPSIAGAAAVPEEQTRPGAELRHQEEVHGPGHGFGHGRHDEKHRLERLQYVARYFDIKTDGKDGKQLYEEIQAAKKANPQKWEAFKAEHRAKFEERIKEAARYFGIATEGKSVEQLHKELRAAREANPEKWKAFILEKRNQFDANKRRETGDSAKKNESATSNSGRSM
;
A
#
# COMPACT_ATOMS: atom_id res chain seq x y z
N MET A 1 31.57 -6.52 -46.30
CA MET A 1 32.59 -5.46 -46.24
C MET A 1 32.63 -4.93 -44.81
N THR A 2 33.77 -5.11 -44.17
CA THR A 2 34.15 -4.62 -42.84
C THR A 2 34.55 -3.14 -42.89
N LEU A 3 34.58 -2.48 -41.71
CA LEU A 3 35.56 -1.50 -41.17
C LEU A 3 34.84 -0.44 -40.30
N ARG A 4 35.01 -0.48 -38.96
CA ARG A 4 35.96 0.29 -38.09
C ARG A 4 35.32 1.57 -37.49
N THR A 5 34.96 1.60 -36.20
CA THR A 5 35.74 1.94 -34.97
C THR A 5 36.18 3.40 -34.79
N LYS A 6 35.82 3.97 -33.62
CA LYS A 6 36.48 4.96 -32.71
C LYS A 6 35.39 5.44 -31.72
N GLY A 7 35.49 5.51 -30.39
CA GLY A 7 36.59 5.43 -29.44
C GLY A 7 36.56 6.65 -28.48
N LEU A 8 36.65 6.41 -27.16
CA LEU A 8 36.98 7.34 -26.04
C LEU A 8 35.87 8.29 -25.55
N ALA A 9 35.73 8.66 -24.27
CA ALA A 9 36.68 8.67 -23.15
C ALA A 9 35.99 8.56 -21.76
N PHE A 10 36.80 8.19 -20.78
CA PHE A 10 36.54 8.05 -19.34
C PHE A 10 36.31 9.39 -18.61
N GLY A 11 35.63 9.32 -17.45
CA GLY A 11 35.62 10.37 -16.44
C GLY A 11 35.00 9.91 -15.12
N ILE A 12 35.78 9.22 -14.29
CA ILE A 12 35.43 8.92 -12.88
C ILE A 12 35.98 10.07 -12.04
N SER A 13 35.13 10.78 -11.32
CA SER A 13 35.56 11.68 -10.24
C SER A 13 34.96 11.20 -8.92
N ALA A 14 35.79 10.50 -8.15
CA ALA A 14 35.55 10.20 -6.75
C ALA A 14 36.05 11.38 -5.91
N ALA A 15 35.18 11.97 -5.10
CA ALA A 15 35.57 12.91 -4.04
C ALA A 15 35.11 12.31 -2.70
N LEU A 16 36.05 11.68 -2.01
CA LEU A 16 35.96 11.29 -0.60
C LEU A 16 36.33 12.52 0.24
N LEU A 17 35.39 13.06 1.02
CA LEU A 17 35.70 14.00 2.10
C LEU A 17 35.30 13.37 3.44
N LEU A 18 36.33 12.89 4.13
CA LEU A 18 36.33 12.33 5.48
C LEU A 18 36.53 13.50 6.46
N THR A 19 35.53 13.85 7.27
CA THR A 19 35.72 14.81 8.38
C THR A 19 35.59 14.10 9.71
N ALA A 20 36.68 14.16 10.48
CA ALA A 20 36.92 13.48 11.73
C ALA A 20 36.08 14.01 12.91
N ILE A 21 35.75 13.12 13.84
CA ILE A 21 35.10 13.39 15.13
C ILE A 21 36.20 13.57 16.18
N PRO A 22 36.23 14.64 16.98
CA PRO A 22 37.07 14.70 18.17
C PRO A 22 36.38 14.02 19.37
N SER A 23 36.98 12.91 19.82
CA SER A 23 36.70 12.29 21.12
C SER A 23 37.27 13.15 22.24
N ILE A 24 36.41 13.65 23.14
CA ILE A 24 36.84 14.27 24.40
C ILE A 24 36.82 13.18 25.47
N ALA A 25 38.01 12.70 25.82
CA ALA A 25 38.27 11.96 27.04
C ALA A 25 38.72 12.96 28.12
N GLY A 26 37.92 13.09 29.18
CA GLY A 26 38.29 13.83 30.38
C GLY A 26 37.99 12.95 31.58
N ALA A 27 39.04 12.29 32.09
CA ALA A 27 39.02 11.54 33.34
C ALA A 27 39.63 12.39 34.47
N ALA A 28 39.15 12.11 35.68
CA ALA A 28 39.75 12.38 36.98
C ALA A 28 39.69 13.81 37.54
N ALA A 29 38.76 14.03 38.48
CA ALA A 29 39.09 14.50 39.83
C ALA A 29 37.87 14.32 40.75
N VAL A 30 38.02 13.51 41.80
CA VAL A 30 37.12 13.37 42.96
C VAL A 30 37.86 13.93 44.17
N PRO A 31 37.19 14.70 45.05
CA PRO A 31 37.08 14.31 46.46
C PRO A 31 35.64 14.59 46.98
N GLU A 32 34.87 13.61 47.42
CA GLU A 32 34.76 13.02 48.77
C GLU A 32 34.58 14.03 49.93
N GLU A 33 33.32 14.23 50.39
CA GLU A 33 32.95 14.10 51.81
C GLU A 33 31.41 14.07 52.06
N GLN A 34 30.98 12.95 52.65
CA GLN A 34 30.09 12.83 53.84
C GLN A 34 28.56 13.09 53.81
N THR A 35 27.87 11.94 53.90
CA THR A 35 26.78 11.57 54.84
C THR A 35 25.34 12.04 54.59
N ARG A 36 24.47 11.12 54.11
CA ARG A 36 23.45 10.38 54.91
C ARG A 36 22.49 9.56 54.01
N PRO A 37 21.85 8.50 54.54
CA PRO A 37 21.29 7.40 53.77
C PRO A 37 19.86 7.71 53.32
N GLY A 38 19.58 7.42 52.06
CA GLY A 38 18.25 7.53 51.47
C GLY A 38 18.15 6.58 50.30
N ALA A 39 17.71 5.36 50.59
CA ALA A 39 17.26 4.43 49.59
C ALA A 39 16.07 5.06 48.85
N GLU A 40 16.26 5.53 47.62
CA GLU A 40 15.19 5.57 46.65
C GLU A 40 15.79 5.46 45.25
N LEU A 41 15.85 4.20 44.81
CA LEU A 41 16.09 3.82 43.43
C LEU A 41 14.88 4.32 42.62
N ARG A 42 14.84 5.63 42.32
CA ARG A 42 13.91 6.18 41.33
C ARG A 42 14.40 5.74 39.97
N HIS A 43 14.00 4.52 39.63
CA HIS A 43 13.56 4.20 38.28
C HIS A 43 12.77 5.41 37.78
N GLN A 44 13.35 6.15 36.83
CA GLN A 44 12.54 6.88 35.88
C GLN A 44 11.79 5.81 35.11
N GLU A 45 10.64 5.50 35.68
CA GLU A 45 9.48 4.93 35.06
C GLU A 45 9.20 5.81 33.83
N GLU A 46 9.88 5.52 32.71
CA GLU A 46 9.31 5.79 31.40
C GLU A 46 8.07 4.93 31.33
N VAL A 47 6.98 5.54 31.82
CA VAL A 47 5.60 5.15 31.65
C VAL A 47 5.41 4.97 30.15
N HIS A 48 5.63 3.73 29.71
CA HIS A 48 5.07 3.23 28.48
C HIS A 48 3.57 3.36 28.65
N GLY A 49 3.04 4.44 28.06
CA GLY A 49 1.64 4.81 28.17
C GLY A 49 0.74 3.59 27.94
N PRO A 50 -0.29 3.40 28.76
CA PRO A 50 -1.13 2.23 28.71
C PRO A 50 -1.85 2.15 27.36
N GLY A 51 -1.54 1.08 26.63
CA GLY A 51 -2.46 0.48 25.67
C GLY A 51 -2.76 1.32 24.43
N HIS A 52 -1.83 1.33 23.46
CA HIS A 52 -2.29 1.12 22.09
C HIS A 52 -2.82 -0.31 22.03
N GLY A 53 -4.09 -0.48 22.44
CA GLY A 53 -4.84 -1.69 22.20
C GLY A 53 -4.80 -1.94 20.71
N PHE A 54 -3.89 -2.81 20.29
CA PHE A 54 -3.88 -3.42 18.99
C PHE A 54 -5.25 -4.08 18.80
N GLY A 55 -6.19 -3.34 18.23
CA GLY A 55 -7.38 -3.86 17.59
C GLY A 55 -6.99 -4.67 16.35
N HIS A 56 -6.18 -5.70 16.54
CA HIS A 56 -5.89 -6.76 15.57
C HIS A 56 -6.89 -7.92 15.71
N GLY A 57 -8.02 -7.71 16.38
CA GLY A 57 -9.04 -8.72 16.59
C GLY A 57 -10.04 -8.74 15.44
N ARG A 58 -9.80 -9.64 14.47
CA ARG A 58 -10.67 -9.97 13.33
C ARG A 58 -10.57 -9.04 12.13
N HIS A 59 -9.40 -9.02 11.49
CA HIS A 59 -9.45 -9.09 10.03
C HIS A 59 -10.06 -10.46 9.71
N ASP A 60 -11.34 -10.49 9.36
CA ASP A 60 -12.11 -11.72 9.16
C ASP A 60 -11.32 -12.69 8.27
N GLU A 61 -11.21 -13.94 8.70
CA GLU A 61 -10.57 -15.01 7.94
C GLU A 61 -11.16 -15.10 6.52
N LYS A 62 -12.43 -14.73 6.37
CA LYS A 62 -13.11 -14.47 5.10
C LYS A 62 -12.38 -13.44 4.23
N HIS A 63 -12.09 -12.24 4.74
CA HIS A 63 -11.35 -11.22 3.99
C HIS A 63 -9.92 -11.62 3.66
N ARG A 64 -9.28 -12.44 4.50
CA ARG A 64 -7.99 -13.05 4.16
C ARG A 64 -8.16 -14.03 3.00
N LEU A 65 -9.13 -14.92 3.09
CA LEU A 65 -9.42 -15.93 2.07
C LEU A 65 -9.82 -15.28 0.73
N GLU A 66 -10.71 -14.30 0.73
CA GLU A 66 -11.11 -13.52 -0.46
C GLU A 66 -9.90 -12.89 -1.14
N ARG A 67 -8.97 -12.29 -0.39
CA ARG A 67 -7.73 -11.74 -0.95
C ARG A 67 -6.85 -12.82 -1.56
N LEU A 68 -6.72 -13.97 -0.90
CA LEU A 68 -5.96 -15.09 -1.45
C LEU A 68 -6.61 -15.64 -2.71
N GLN A 69 -7.93 -15.81 -2.73
CA GLN A 69 -8.66 -16.25 -3.91
C GLN A 69 -8.53 -15.27 -5.07
N TYR A 70 -8.59 -13.96 -4.80
CA TYR A 70 -8.35 -12.92 -5.80
C TYR A 70 -6.97 -13.06 -6.44
N VAL A 71 -5.92 -13.18 -5.61
CA VAL A 71 -4.55 -13.36 -6.12
C VAL A 71 -4.40 -14.71 -6.84
N ALA A 72 -4.97 -15.78 -6.31
CA ALA A 72 -4.95 -17.10 -6.94
C ALA A 72 -5.57 -17.08 -8.34
N ARG A 73 -6.74 -16.44 -8.51
CA ARG A 73 -7.37 -16.25 -9.82
C ARG A 73 -6.47 -15.49 -10.79
N TYR A 74 -5.76 -14.46 -10.32
CA TYR A 74 -4.80 -13.75 -11.16
C TYR A 74 -3.68 -14.67 -11.69
N PHE A 75 -3.24 -15.63 -10.88
CA PHE A 75 -2.26 -16.65 -11.26
C PHE A 75 -2.88 -17.90 -11.92
N ASP A 76 -4.17 -17.86 -12.26
CA ASP A 76 -4.91 -18.99 -12.85
C ASP A 76 -4.96 -20.24 -11.95
N ILE A 77 -4.82 -20.05 -10.64
CA ILE A 77 -4.93 -21.10 -9.63
C ILE A 77 -6.41 -21.30 -9.28
N LYS A 78 -6.89 -22.54 -9.40
CA LYS A 78 -8.26 -22.91 -8.98
C LYS A 78 -8.43 -22.69 -7.48
N THR A 79 -9.53 -22.04 -7.09
CA THR A 79 -9.80 -21.67 -5.69
C THR A 79 -10.84 -22.53 -4.97
N ASP A 80 -11.57 -23.36 -5.71
CA ASP A 80 -12.74 -24.07 -5.18
C ASP A 80 -12.33 -25.16 -4.19
N GLY A 81 -12.93 -25.14 -3.00
CA GLY A 81 -12.68 -26.12 -1.94
C GLY A 81 -11.30 -26.02 -1.27
N LYS A 82 -10.48 -25.02 -1.61
CA LYS A 82 -9.14 -24.84 -1.02
C LYS A 82 -9.17 -23.99 0.24
N ASP A 83 -8.39 -24.40 1.23
CA ASP A 83 -8.17 -23.62 2.44
C ASP A 83 -7.23 -22.43 2.18
N GLY A 84 -7.31 -21.40 3.02
CA GLY A 84 -6.45 -20.22 2.95
C GLY A 84 -4.95 -20.56 3.02
N LYS A 85 -4.54 -21.57 3.80
CA LYS A 85 -3.13 -21.98 3.86
C LYS A 85 -2.66 -22.58 2.54
N GLN A 86 -3.45 -23.47 1.95
CA GLN A 86 -3.13 -24.12 0.66
C GLN A 86 -3.02 -23.07 -0.46
N LEU A 87 -3.98 -22.15 -0.54
CA LEU A 87 -3.94 -21.05 -1.50
C LEU A 87 -2.69 -20.20 -1.32
N TYR A 88 -2.31 -19.89 -0.08
CA TYR A 88 -1.12 -19.11 0.20
C TYR A 88 0.15 -19.80 -0.33
N GLU A 89 0.33 -21.08 -0.08
CA GLU A 89 1.49 -21.84 -0.54
C GLU A 89 1.56 -21.92 -2.07
N GLU A 90 0.44 -22.22 -2.74
CA GLU A 90 0.38 -22.27 -4.19
C GLU A 90 0.67 -20.90 -4.82
N ILE A 91 0.15 -19.81 -4.24
CA ILE A 91 0.46 -18.45 -4.67
C ILE A 91 1.94 -18.15 -4.50
N GLN A 92 2.56 -18.55 -3.39
CA GLN A 92 4.00 -18.35 -3.17
C GLN A 92 4.85 -19.13 -4.17
N ALA A 93 4.45 -20.37 -4.49
CA ALA A 93 5.08 -21.15 -5.54
C ALA A 93 4.94 -20.46 -6.91
N ALA A 94 3.73 -19.97 -7.25
CA ALA A 94 3.47 -19.26 -8.49
C ALA A 94 4.23 -17.94 -8.61
N LYS A 95 4.39 -17.20 -7.50
CA LYS A 95 5.23 -15.99 -7.45
C LYS A 95 6.69 -16.29 -7.74
N LYS A 96 7.22 -17.39 -7.20
CA LYS A 96 8.60 -17.82 -7.43
C LYS A 96 8.79 -18.34 -8.87
N ALA A 97 7.80 -19.06 -9.40
CA ALA A 97 7.84 -19.58 -10.76
C ALA A 97 7.71 -18.46 -11.81
N ASN A 98 6.90 -17.44 -11.54
CA ASN A 98 6.60 -16.36 -12.48
C ASN A 98 6.77 -14.97 -11.83
N PRO A 99 8.02 -14.54 -11.55
CA PRO A 99 8.27 -13.24 -10.93
C PRO A 99 7.77 -12.07 -11.81
N GLN A 100 7.84 -12.19 -13.13
CA GLN A 100 7.35 -11.16 -14.06
C GLN A 100 5.83 -10.94 -13.92
N LYS A 101 5.04 -12.01 -13.79
CA LYS A 101 3.58 -11.91 -13.58
C LYS A 101 3.26 -11.27 -12.24
N TRP A 102 4.07 -11.54 -11.20
CA TRP A 102 3.95 -10.87 -9.91
C TRP A 102 4.31 -9.37 -9.96
N GLU A 103 5.35 -9.00 -10.69
CA GLU A 103 5.70 -7.58 -10.89
C GLU A 103 4.62 -6.85 -11.68
N ALA A 104 4.07 -7.46 -12.74
CA ALA A 104 2.95 -6.90 -13.49
C ALA A 104 1.71 -6.68 -12.60
N PHE A 105 1.37 -7.67 -11.77
CA PHE A 105 0.30 -7.55 -10.77
C PHE A 105 0.53 -6.34 -9.85
N LYS A 106 1.72 -6.22 -9.26
CA LYS A 106 2.05 -5.10 -8.38
C LYS A 106 1.99 -3.77 -9.11
N ALA A 107 2.48 -3.69 -10.35
CA ALA A 107 2.48 -2.47 -11.14
C ALA A 107 1.05 -2.01 -11.45
N GLU A 108 0.18 -2.92 -11.88
CA GLU A 108 -1.23 -2.62 -12.15
C GLU A 108 -1.95 -2.11 -10.89
N HIS A 109 -1.74 -2.79 -9.76
CA HIS A 109 -2.33 -2.36 -8.49
C HIS A 109 -1.76 -1.04 -7.97
N ARG A 110 -0.46 -0.78 -8.18
CA ARG A 110 0.18 0.49 -7.82
C ARG A 110 -0.39 1.63 -8.66
N ALA A 111 -0.59 1.43 -9.95
CA ALA A 111 -1.19 2.43 -10.83
C ALA A 111 -2.63 2.77 -10.40
N LYS A 112 -3.46 1.75 -10.14
CA LYS A 112 -4.83 1.93 -9.61
C LYS A 112 -4.84 2.66 -8.26
N PHE A 113 -3.90 2.33 -7.38
CA PHE A 113 -3.76 2.99 -6.08
C PHE A 113 -3.35 4.47 -6.23
N GLU A 114 -2.40 4.75 -7.12
CA GLU A 114 -1.94 6.11 -7.43
C GLU A 114 -3.07 6.97 -8.00
N GLU A 115 -3.85 6.44 -8.95
CA GLU A 115 -5.01 7.14 -9.51
C GLU A 115 -6.02 7.50 -8.43
N ARG A 116 -6.36 6.54 -7.55
CA ARG A 116 -7.28 6.76 -6.42
C ARG A 116 -6.76 7.82 -5.45
N ILE A 117 -5.45 7.83 -5.17
CA ILE A 117 -4.84 8.86 -4.32
C ILE A 117 -4.93 10.22 -4.99
N LYS A 118 -4.57 10.34 -6.27
CA LYS A 118 -4.64 11.61 -7.00
C LYS A 118 -6.06 12.14 -7.08
N GLU A 119 -7.03 11.26 -7.31
CA GLU A 119 -8.44 11.63 -7.30
C GLU A 119 -8.89 12.14 -5.93
N ALA A 120 -8.56 11.42 -4.86
CA ALA A 120 -8.87 11.86 -3.51
C ALA A 120 -8.15 13.19 -3.19
N ALA A 121 -6.88 13.34 -3.52
CA ALA A 121 -6.13 14.58 -3.35
C ALA A 121 -6.82 15.77 -4.04
N ARG A 122 -7.25 15.61 -5.30
CA ARG A 122 -8.02 16.63 -6.03
C ARG A 122 -9.32 17.00 -5.30
N TYR A 123 -10.07 16.00 -4.82
CA TYR A 123 -11.31 16.24 -4.05
C TYR A 123 -11.05 17.04 -2.76
N PHE A 124 -9.90 16.80 -2.11
CA PHE A 124 -9.48 17.52 -0.91
C PHE A 124 -8.81 18.87 -1.20
N GLY A 125 -8.58 19.23 -2.47
CA GLY A 125 -7.89 20.46 -2.86
C GLY A 125 -6.37 20.41 -2.66
N ILE A 126 -5.81 19.20 -2.57
CA ILE A 126 -4.36 18.98 -2.45
C ILE A 126 -3.74 18.99 -3.85
N ALA A 127 -2.71 19.83 -4.05
CA ALA A 127 -1.96 19.88 -5.31
C ALA A 127 -1.31 18.52 -5.60
N THR A 128 -1.50 17.99 -6.82
CA THR A 128 -1.01 16.66 -7.24
C THR A 128 0.21 16.73 -8.14
N GLU A 129 0.51 17.89 -8.72
CA GLU A 129 1.64 18.09 -9.62
C GLU A 129 2.95 18.15 -8.83
N GLY A 130 3.97 17.44 -9.31
CA GLY A 130 5.30 17.41 -8.70
C GLY A 130 5.41 16.66 -7.37
N LYS A 131 4.31 16.11 -6.83
CA LYS A 131 4.32 15.34 -5.58
C LYS A 131 4.41 13.84 -5.82
N SER A 132 5.14 13.15 -4.96
CA SER A 132 5.18 11.70 -4.96
C SER A 132 3.89 11.10 -4.38
N VAL A 133 3.59 9.84 -4.72
CA VAL A 133 2.42 9.12 -4.19
C VAL A 133 2.45 9.02 -2.67
N GLU A 134 3.65 8.86 -2.08
CA GLU A 134 3.83 8.79 -0.63
C GLU A 134 3.53 10.13 0.06
N GLN A 135 3.98 11.24 -0.54
CA GLN A 135 3.67 12.58 -0.06
C GLN A 135 2.16 12.84 -0.12
N LEU A 136 1.53 12.54 -1.26
CA LEU A 136 0.08 12.64 -1.41
C LEU A 136 -0.67 11.78 -0.41
N HIS A 137 -0.22 10.55 -0.14
CA HIS A 137 -0.83 9.68 0.85
C HIS A 137 -0.72 10.26 2.27
N LYS A 138 0.43 10.83 2.63
CA LYS A 138 0.64 11.45 3.94
C LYS A 138 -0.24 12.69 4.11
N GLU A 139 -0.29 13.57 3.12
CA GLU A 139 -1.14 14.76 3.14
C GLU A 139 -2.62 14.39 3.16
N LEU A 140 -3.02 13.39 2.38
CA LEU A 140 -4.40 12.90 2.36
C LEU A 140 -4.80 12.26 3.69
N ARG A 141 -3.87 11.57 4.37
CA ARG A 141 -4.09 11.06 5.74
C ARG A 141 -4.35 12.22 6.71
N ALA A 142 -3.52 13.25 6.68
CA ALA A 142 -3.72 14.44 7.50
C ALA A 142 -5.06 15.15 7.17
N ALA A 143 -5.40 15.27 5.89
CA ALA A 143 -6.67 15.86 5.45
C ALA A 143 -7.90 15.04 5.89
N ARG A 144 -7.78 13.71 5.88
CA ARG A 144 -8.80 12.79 6.41
C ARG A 144 -9.00 12.96 7.92
N GLU A 145 -7.91 13.11 8.66
CA GLU A 145 -7.96 13.32 10.12
C GLU A 145 -8.54 14.71 10.45
N ALA A 146 -8.18 15.74 9.68
CA ALA A 146 -8.71 17.09 9.84
C ALA A 146 -10.20 17.21 9.44
N ASN A 147 -10.64 16.51 8.39
CA ASN A 147 -12.00 16.59 7.86
C ASN A 147 -12.60 15.19 7.60
N PRO A 148 -12.94 14.43 8.66
CA PRO A 148 -13.43 13.06 8.51
C PRO A 148 -14.78 12.99 7.78
N GLU A 149 -15.65 13.99 7.92
CA GLU A 149 -16.95 14.03 7.23
C GLU A 149 -16.78 14.21 5.72
N LYS A 150 -15.85 15.06 5.29
CA LYS A 150 -15.50 15.21 3.87
C LYS A 150 -14.96 13.90 3.29
N TRP A 151 -14.20 13.14 4.07
CA TRP A 151 -13.73 11.81 3.69
C TRP A 151 -14.87 10.80 3.57
N LYS A 152 -15.79 10.75 4.54
CA LYS A 152 -16.97 9.88 4.47
C LYS A 152 -17.83 10.21 3.25
N ALA A 153 -18.06 11.49 2.97
CA ALA A 153 -18.80 11.95 1.79
C ALA A 153 -18.13 11.48 0.49
N PHE A 154 -16.81 11.66 0.36
CA PHE A 154 -16.04 11.15 -0.78
C PHE A 154 -16.19 9.63 -0.96
N ILE A 155 -16.07 8.86 0.11
CA ILE A 155 -16.21 7.40 0.05
C ILE A 155 -17.64 6.98 -0.33
N LEU A 156 -18.65 7.66 0.20
CA LEU A 156 -20.05 7.40 -0.12
C LEU A 156 -20.35 7.73 -1.59
N GLU A 157 -19.84 8.85 -2.10
CA GLU A 157 -19.96 9.21 -3.50
C GLU A 157 -19.31 8.16 -4.41
N LYS A 158 -18.09 7.71 -4.07
CA LYS A 158 -17.40 6.67 -4.83
C LYS A 158 -18.12 5.33 -4.82
N ARG A 159 -18.72 4.97 -3.69
CA ARG A 159 -19.58 3.79 -3.59
C ARG A 159 -20.82 3.91 -4.47
N ASN A 160 -21.49 5.07 -4.46
CA ASN A 160 -22.66 5.32 -5.29
C ASN A 160 -22.32 5.28 -6.79
N GLN A 161 -21.17 5.84 -7.20
CA GLN A 161 -20.68 5.75 -8.58
C GLN A 161 -20.43 4.30 -8.99
N PHE A 162 -19.81 3.50 -8.13
CA PHE A 162 -19.60 2.07 -8.38
C PHE A 162 -20.92 1.30 -8.52
N ASP A 163 -21.86 1.52 -7.59
CA ASP A 163 -23.17 0.88 -7.62
C ASP A 163 -23.99 1.28 -8.86
N ALA A 164 -23.91 2.55 -9.29
CA ALA A 164 -24.54 3.03 -10.51
C ALA A 164 -23.95 2.39 -11.78
N ASN A 165 -22.62 2.28 -11.86
CA ASN A 165 -21.94 1.61 -12.98
C ASN A 165 -22.32 0.13 -13.03
N LYS A 166 -22.32 -0.56 -11.88
CA LYS A 166 -22.73 -1.97 -11.78
C LYS A 166 -24.16 -2.19 -12.27
N ARG A 167 -25.10 -1.29 -11.93
CA ARG A 167 -26.49 -1.38 -12.40
C ARG A 167 -26.62 -1.22 -13.91
N ARG A 168 -25.80 -0.37 -14.54
CA ARG A 168 -25.79 -0.22 -16.00
C ARG A 168 -25.31 -1.50 -16.68
N GLU A 169 -24.21 -2.07 -16.19
CA GLU A 169 -23.66 -3.33 -16.71
C GLU A 169 -24.66 -4.50 -16.62
N THR A 170 -25.37 -4.62 -15.49
CA THR A 170 -26.37 -5.70 -15.33
C THR A 170 -27.69 -5.38 -16.04
N GLY A 171 -28.10 -4.12 -16.10
CA GLY A 171 -29.36 -3.69 -16.72
C GLY A 171 -29.38 -3.81 -18.24
N ASP A 172 -28.27 -3.54 -18.92
CA ASP A 172 -28.16 -3.71 -20.38
C ASP A 172 -28.12 -5.19 -20.78
N SER A 173 -27.60 -6.06 -19.91
CA SER A 173 -27.63 -7.52 -20.15
C SER A 173 -29.05 -8.11 -20.12
N ALA A 174 -29.98 -7.52 -19.37
CA ALA A 174 -31.37 -7.96 -19.35
C ALA A 174 -32.16 -7.55 -20.61
N LYS A 175 -31.98 -6.32 -21.09
CA LYS A 175 -32.69 -5.82 -22.29
C LYS A 175 -32.21 -6.47 -23.60
N LYS A 176 -30.93 -6.87 -23.67
CA LYS A 176 -30.40 -7.57 -24.85
C LYS A 176 -31.00 -8.98 -25.02
N ASN A 177 -31.42 -9.61 -23.94
CA ASN A 177 -31.99 -10.96 -23.96
C ASN A 177 -33.49 -10.96 -24.32
N GLU A 178 -34.21 -9.87 -24.07
CA GLU A 178 -35.63 -9.73 -24.45
C GLU A 178 -35.82 -9.40 -25.94
N SER A 179 -34.90 -8.63 -26.53
CA SER A 179 -34.94 -8.30 -27.97
C SER A 179 -34.60 -9.47 -28.90
N ALA A 180 -33.86 -10.48 -28.41
CA ALA A 180 -33.57 -11.70 -29.18
C ALA A 180 -34.75 -12.67 -29.23
N THR A 181 -35.60 -12.69 -28.20
CA THR A 181 -36.72 -13.65 -28.09
C THR A 181 -37.99 -13.15 -28.79
N SER A 182 -38.15 -11.83 -28.97
CA SER A 182 -39.34 -11.26 -29.62
C SER A 182 -39.31 -11.31 -31.17
N ASN A 183 -38.13 -11.50 -31.79
CA ASN A 183 -38.00 -11.51 -33.25
C ASN A 183 -38.16 -12.90 -33.91
N SER A 184 -38.39 -13.97 -33.13
CA SER A 184 -38.61 -15.33 -33.66
C SER A 184 -40.09 -15.66 -33.93
N GLY A 185 -41.02 -14.74 -33.65
CA GLY A 185 -42.47 -14.98 -33.73
C GLY A 185 -43.19 -14.36 -34.93
N ARG A 186 -42.48 -13.72 -35.87
CA ARG A 186 -43.09 -13.00 -37.01
C ARG A 186 -42.63 -13.56 -38.35
N SER A 187 -43.01 -14.80 -38.63
CA SER A 187 -43.06 -15.36 -39.99
C SER A 187 -44.04 -16.53 -39.98
N MET A 188 -45.33 -16.21 -40.10
CA MET A 188 -46.37 -17.07 -40.65
C MET A 188 -47.21 -16.22 -41.58
#